data_AF-K7MJ92-F1
#
_entry.id   AF-K7MJ92-F1
#
_cell.length_a   1.000
_cell.length_b   1.000
_cell.length_c   1.000
_cell.angle_alpha   90.00
_cell.angle_beta   90.00
_cell.angle_gamma   90.00
#
_symmetry.space_group_name_H-M   'P 1'
#
loop_
_entity.id
_entity.type
_entity.pdbx_description
1 polymer ?
#
loop_
_entity_poly.entity_id
_entity_poly.type
_entity_poly.pdbx_seq_one_letter_code
_entity_poly.pdbx_strand_id
1 'polypeptide(L)'
;MWDFLTENTTLCMRGTIDPEKARGKILVCLRGVTARVEKSLVALKAGAAGMILCNDELSGNELIADPHLLPASQINYEDGLAVYAYMNSTKNPLGYIDPPKTKLQIKPAPSMAAFSSRGPNIVTPEILKPDVTAPGVNIIAAYSEGVSPTDMNFDKRRVPFITMSGTSMSCPHVAGVVGLLKTLHPDWSPTVIKSALLTTARTRDNTGKPMLDGGNNANATPFAYGSGHIRPNRAMDPGLVYDLTNNDYLNFLCVSGYNQSQIEMFSGAHYRCPDIINILDFNYPTITIPKLYGSVSLTRRVKNVGSPGTYTARLKVPVGLSISVEPNVLKFDNIGEEKSFKLTVEVTRPGVATTFGGITWSDGKHQVRSQIVVGGVRG
;
A
#
# COMPACT_ATOMS: atom_id res chain seq x y z
N MET A 1 -34.04 26.50 -18.43
CA MET A 1 -32.60 26.81 -18.60
C MET A 1 -31.91 26.15 -17.42
N TRP A 2 -31.18 25.06 -17.63
CA TRP A 2 -30.40 24.46 -16.54
C TRP A 2 -29.20 25.39 -16.36
N ASP A 3 -29.25 26.23 -15.33
CA ASP A 3 -28.21 27.24 -15.08
C ASP A 3 -26.90 26.54 -14.77
N PHE A 4 -25.93 26.67 -15.67
CA PHE A 4 -24.55 26.19 -15.50
C PHE A 4 -23.74 27.01 -14.47
N LEU A 5 -24.37 27.46 -13.38
CA LEU A 5 -23.67 27.85 -12.15
C LEU A 5 -23.09 26.61 -11.41
N THR A 6 -23.18 25.46 -12.10
CA THR A 6 -23.02 24.04 -11.75
C THR A 6 -21.59 23.56 -11.89
N GLU A 7 -21.12 22.77 -10.92
CA GLU A 7 -19.86 22.02 -10.91
C GLU A 7 -18.55 22.86 -10.92
N ASN A 8 -18.38 23.77 -11.87
CA ASN A 8 -17.12 24.52 -12.07
C ASN A 8 -16.79 25.49 -10.92
N THR A 9 -17.78 26.21 -10.40
CA THR A 9 -17.62 27.12 -9.23
C THR A 9 -17.33 26.32 -7.97
N THR A 10 -17.98 25.16 -7.78
CA THR A 10 -17.74 24.28 -6.63
C THR A 10 -16.33 23.70 -6.67
N LEU A 11 -15.79 23.47 -7.87
CA LEU A 11 -14.40 23.06 -8.09
C LEU A 11 -13.40 24.24 -8.02
N CYS A 12 -13.84 25.47 -7.74
CA CYS A 12 -12.98 26.66 -7.66
C CYS A 12 -12.08 26.82 -8.89
N MET A 13 -12.64 26.63 -10.08
CA MET A 13 -11.92 26.82 -11.34
C MET A 13 -11.64 28.30 -11.62
N ARG A 14 -10.60 28.57 -12.42
CA ARG A 14 -10.27 29.93 -12.86
C ARG A 14 -11.46 30.58 -13.55
N GLY A 15 -11.72 31.85 -13.22
CA GLY A 15 -12.80 32.64 -13.83
C GLY A 15 -14.22 32.33 -13.34
N THR A 16 -14.37 31.41 -12.38
CA THR A 16 -15.71 30.96 -11.91
C THR A 16 -16.12 31.53 -10.55
N ILE A 17 -15.18 32.17 -9.84
CA ILE A 17 -15.40 32.76 -8.53
C ILE A 17 -15.63 34.26 -8.69
N ASP A 18 -16.79 34.74 -8.24
CA ASP A 18 -17.13 36.16 -8.17
C ASP A 18 -16.32 36.85 -7.05
N PRO A 19 -15.39 37.77 -7.38
CA PRO A 19 -14.56 38.44 -6.38
C PRO A 19 -15.37 39.24 -5.34
N GLU A 20 -16.52 39.80 -5.72
CA GLU A 20 -17.35 40.57 -4.78
C GLU A 20 -18.01 39.67 -3.74
N LYS A 21 -18.28 38.40 -4.08
CA LYS A 21 -18.80 37.40 -3.14
C LYS A 21 -17.72 36.74 -2.30
N ALA A 22 -16.50 36.61 -2.84
CA ALA A 22 -15.40 35.92 -2.17
C ALA A 22 -14.59 36.82 -1.22
N ARG A 23 -14.58 38.15 -1.45
CA ARG A 23 -13.72 39.07 -0.70
C ARG A 23 -13.91 38.98 0.81
N GLY A 24 -12.83 38.69 1.53
CA GLY A 24 -12.82 38.57 2.99
C GLY A 24 -13.57 37.34 3.54
N LYS A 25 -13.97 36.40 2.68
CA LYS A 25 -14.69 35.18 3.07
C LYS A 25 -13.78 33.95 3.09
N ILE A 26 -14.27 32.87 3.69
CA ILE A 26 -13.68 31.53 3.55
C ILE A 26 -14.36 30.86 2.36
N LEU A 27 -13.58 30.53 1.33
CA LEU A 27 -14.09 29.85 0.14
C LEU A 27 -14.10 28.34 0.36
N VAL A 28 -15.23 27.68 0.11
CA VAL A 28 -15.35 26.21 0.18
C VAL A 28 -15.22 25.63 -1.23
N CYS A 29 -14.19 24.83 -1.44
CA CYS A 29 -13.86 24.20 -2.72
C CYS A 29 -13.96 22.69 -2.61
N LEU A 30 -14.48 22.04 -3.63
CA LEU A 30 -14.43 20.58 -3.79
C LEU A 30 -13.14 20.17 -4.51
N ARG A 31 -12.48 19.14 -4.01
CA ARG A 31 -11.37 18.44 -4.68
C ARG A 31 -11.87 17.82 -5.98
N GLY A 32 -11.02 17.79 -7.02
CA GLY A 32 -11.41 17.24 -8.32
C GLY A 32 -10.40 17.56 -9.40
N VAL A 33 -10.88 17.91 -10.59
CA VAL A 33 -10.07 18.03 -11.83
C VAL A 33 -8.93 19.05 -11.80
N THR A 34 -9.05 20.14 -11.02
CA THR A 34 -7.98 21.14 -10.85
C THR A 34 -7.11 20.83 -9.64
N ALA A 35 -5.83 21.19 -9.72
CA ALA A 35 -4.87 20.94 -8.64
C ALA A 35 -5.31 21.60 -7.32
N ARG A 36 -5.13 20.91 -6.19
CA ARG A 36 -5.55 21.38 -4.86
C ARG A 36 -4.93 22.75 -4.51
N VAL A 37 -3.63 22.92 -4.79
CA VAL A 37 -2.93 24.20 -4.61
C VAL A 37 -3.46 25.29 -5.55
N GLU A 38 -3.82 24.95 -6.78
CA GLU A 38 -4.36 25.93 -7.73
C GLU A 38 -5.69 26.53 -7.26
N LYS A 39 -6.55 25.74 -6.62
CA LYS A 39 -7.79 26.24 -6.00
C LYS A 39 -7.50 27.35 -4.98
N SER A 40 -6.41 27.20 -4.22
CA SER A 40 -5.98 28.24 -3.27
C SER A 40 -5.49 29.51 -3.99
N LEU A 41 -4.88 29.40 -5.16
CA LEU A 41 -4.53 30.58 -5.97
C LEU A 41 -5.79 31.31 -6.46
N VAL A 42 -6.80 30.56 -6.92
CA VAL A 42 -8.07 31.13 -7.36
C VAL A 42 -8.77 31.85 -6.20
N ALA A 43 -8.84 31.22 -5.04
CA ALA A 43 -9.40 31.81 -3.82
C ALA A 43 -8.67 33.12 -3.44
N LEU A 44 -7.33 33.09 -3.41
CA LEU A 44 -6.51 34.26 -3.09
C LEU A 44 -6.76 35.41 -4.07
N LYS A 45 -6.77 35.12 -5.39
CA LYS A 45 -7.02 36.14 -6.43
C LYS A 45 -8.43 36.73 -6.38
N ALA A 46 -9.42 35.96 -5.91
CA ALA A 46 -10.77 36.44 -5.68
C ALA A 46 -10.91 37.26 -4.38
N GLY A 47 -9.83 37.40 -3.60
CA GLY A 47 -9.81 38.17 -2.35
C GLY A 47 -10.31 37.39 -1.12
N ALA A 48 -10.39 36.05 -1.20
CA ALA A 48 -10.76 35.22 -0.06
C ALA A 48 -9.73 35.32 1.08
N ALA A 49 -10.21 35.27 2.32
CA ALA A 49 -9.37 35.26 3.52
C ALA A 49 -8.91 33.84 3.93
N GLY A 50 -9.65 32.81 3.52
CA GLY A 50 -9.36 31.40 3.82
C GLY A 50 -9.95 30.45 2.79
N MET A 51 -9.54 29.18 2.82
CA MET A 51 -10.11 28.13 1.97
C MET A 51 -10.38 26.84 2.77
N ILE A 52 -11.54 26.24 2.57
CA ILE A 52 -11.80 24.84 2.97
C ILE A 52 -11.78 24.00 1.70
N LEU A 53 -10.98 22.94 1.68
CA LEU A 53 -10.94 21.97 0.60
C LEU A 53 -11.64 20.69 1.05
N CYS A 54 -12.85 20.47 0.55
CA CYS A 54 -13.62 19.25 0.77
C CYS A 54 -13.16 18.16 -0.19
N ASN A 55 -12.86 16.95 0.30
CA ASN A 55 -12.63 15.82 -0.58
C ASN A 55 -13.89 15.45 -1.37
N ASP A 56 -13.68 15.00 -2.61
CA ASP A 56 -14.66 14.24 -3.38
C ASP A 56 -14.77 12.80 -2.84
N GLU A 57 -15.83 12.10 -3.26
CA GLU A 57 -16.14 10.75 -2.77
C GLU A 57 -14.97 9.77 -2.98
N LEU A 58 -14.28 9.84 -4.14
CA LEU A 58 -13.15 8.96 -4.46
C LEU A 58 -11.92 9.21 -3.57
N SER A 59 -11.73 10.44 -3.08
CA SER A 59 -10.63 10.76 -2.17
C SER A 59 -10.94 10.43 -0.72
N GLY A 60 -12.21 10.25 -0.36
CA GLY A 60 -12.66 9.81 0.97
C GLY A 60 -11.97 10.55 2.11
N ASN A 61 -11.19 9.81 2.91
CA ASN A 61 -10.48 10.29 4.11
C ASN A 61 -9.02 10.71 3.87
N GLU A 62 -8.61 10.84 2.62
CA GLU A 62 -7.25 11.24 2.29
C GLU A 62 -7.02 12.73 2.58
N LEU A 63 -6.26 13.03 3.63
CA LEU A 63 -5.86 14.39 4.00
C LEU A 63 -4.40 14.63 3.62
N ILE A 64 -4.13 15.59 2.74
CA ILE A 64 -2.80 15.95 2.25
C ILE A 64 -2.42 17.34 2.73
N ALA A 65 -1.23 17.48 3.31
CA ALA A 65 -0.71 18.76 3.77
C ALA A 65 -0.10 19.55 2.59
N ASP A 66 -0.96 20.08 1.71
CA ASP A 66 -0.52 20.91 0.60
C ASP A 66 -0.06 22.31 1.06
N PRO A 67 0.99 22.87 0.44
CA PRO A 67 1.46 24.22 0.73
C PRO A 67 0.59 25.28 0.05
N HIS A 68 -0.67 25.40 0.47
CA HIS A 68 -1.61 26.42 -0.01
C HIS A 68 -1.06 27.86 0.16
N LEU A 69 -1.62 28.80 -0.59
CA LEU A 69 -1.17 30.20 -0.68
C LEU A 69 -1.90 31.17 0.27
N LEU A 70 -2.92 30.67 0.97
CA LEU A 70 -3.68 31.35 2.00
C LEU A 70 -4.02 30.33 3.11
N PRO A 71 -4.47 30.76 4.30
CA PRO A 71 -4.95 29.85 5.33
C PRO A 71 -5.96 28.86 4.76
N ALA A 72 -5.66 27.57 4.86
CA ALA A 72 -6.48 26.54 4.26
C ALA A 72 -6.54 25.28 5.13
N SER A 73 -7.69 24.60 5.09
CA SER A 73 -7.91 23.32 5.74
C SER A 73 -8.52 22.34 4.74
N GLN A 74 -7.89 21.18 4.58
CA GLN A 74 -8.48 20.06 3.84
C GLN A 74 -9.26 19.18 4.82
N ILE A 75 -10.48 18.81 4.43
CA ILE A 75 -11.36 17.93 5.21
C ILE A 75 -11.77 16.71 4.38
N ASN A 76 -12.19 15.65 5.06
CA ASN A 76 -12.62 14.43 4.40
C ASN A 76 -13.99 14.61 3.72
N TYR A 77 -14.43 13.59 2.99
CA TYR A 77 -15.68 13.62 2.26
C TYR A 77 -16.91 13.83 3.18
N GLU A 78 -16.98 13.11 4.30
CA GLU A 78 -18.11 13.16 5.24
C GLU A 78 -18.25 14.55 5.90
N ASP A 79 -17.14 15.10 6.39
CA ASP A 79 -17.05 16.45 6.94
C ASP A 79 -17.37 17.49 5.86
N GLY A 80 -16.96 17.24 4.61
CA GLY A 80 -17.29 18.07 3.46
C GLY A 80 -18.79 18.17 3.23
N LEU A 81 -19.51 17.03 3.26
CA LEU A 81 -20.98 17.02 3.17
C LEU A 81 -21.63 17.82 4.31
N ALA A 82 -21.11 17.70 5.53
CA ALA A 82 -21.60 18.48 6.68
C ALA A 82 -21.40 19.99 6.48
N VAL A 83 -20.26 20.42 5.92
CA VAL A 83 -20.02 21.83 5.58
C VAL A 83 -21.00 22.33 4.52
N TYR A 84 -21.22 21.58 3.44
CA TYR A 84 -22.20 21.95 2.40
C TYR A 84 -23.63 22.01 2.95
N ALA A 85 -24.02 21.06 3.79
CA ALA A 85 -25.33 21.07 4.46
C ALA A 85 -25.50 22.30 5.36
N TYR A 86 -24.46 22.64 6.13
CA TYR A 86 -24.45 23.85 6.97
C TYR A 86 -24.59 25.12 6.13
N MET A 87 -23.82 25.27 5.05
CA MET A 87 -23.90 26.43 4.16
C MET A 87 -25.29 26.61 3.54
N ASN A 88 -26.00 25.52 3.24
CA ASN A 88 -27.36 25.56 2.71
C ASN A 88 -28.42 25.84 3.79
N SER A 89 -28.12 25.58 5.06
CA SER A 89 -29.06 25.77 6.17
C SER A 89 -29.23 27.23 6.60
N THR A 90 -28.32 28.14 6.21
CA THR A 90 -28.33 29.55 6.62
C THR A 90 -27.89 30.48 5.49
N LYS A 91 -28.45 31.69 5.45
CA LYS A 91 -28.01 32.74 4.50
C LYS A 91 -26.70 33.42 4.91
N ASN A 92 -26.29 33.27 6.17
CA ASN A 92 -25.10 33.90 6.74
C ASN A 92 -24.20 32.85 7.41
N PRO A 93 -23.62 31.90 6.65
CA PRO A 93 -22.69 30.95 7.23
C PRO A 93 -21.48 31.69 7.81
N LEU A 94 -21.11 31.34 9.03
CA LEU A 94 -19.94 31.88 9.73
C LEU A 94 -18.94 30.75 9.99
N GLY A 95 -17.66 31.06 9.99
CA GLY A 95 -16.59 30.10 10.25
C GLY A 95 -15.27 30.80 10.47
N TYR A 96 -14.31 30.08 11.05
CA TYR A 96 -12.95 30.55 11.27
C TYR A 96 -11.97 29.39 11.02
N ILE A 97 -10.73 29.72 10.68
CA ILE A 97 -9.63 28.76 10.51
C ILE A 97 -8.60 29.06 11.60
N ASP A 98 -8.46 28.16 12.55
CA ASP A 98 -7.46 28.27 13.62
C ASP A 98 -6.04 27.97 13.12
N PRO A 99 -5.00 28.50 13.80
CA PRO A 99 -3.63 28.02 13.65
C PRO A 99 -3.55 26.48 13.85
N PRO A 100 -2.74 25.78 13.05
CA PRO A 100 -2.66 24.32 13.10
C PRO A 100 -2.08 23.84 14.43
N LYS A 101 -2.59 22.69 14.92
CA LYS A 101 -2.06 21.98 16.09
C LYS A 101 -1.60 20.58 15.69
N THR A 102 -0.37 20.22 16.06
CA THR A 102 0.13 18.86 15.84
C THR A 102 -0.54 17.89 16.80
N LYS A 103 -1.27 16.92 16.27
CA LYS A 103 -1.85 15.82 17.03
C LYS A 103 -1.04 14.54 16.79
N LEU A 104 -0.48 13.98 17.85
CA LEU A 104 0.25 12.72 17.81
C LEU A 104 -0.68 11.54 18.10
N GLN A 105 -0.25 10.33 17.72
CA GLN A 105 -0.97 9.08 17.99
C GLN A 105 -2.41 9.03 17.42
N ILE A 106 -2.60 9.61 16.24
CA ILE A 106 -3.87 9.53 15.51
C ILE A 106 -4.28 8.07 15.28
N LYS A 107 -5.58 7.81 15.43
CA LYS A 107 -6.20 6.49 15.25
C LYS A 107 -7.40 6.64 14.30
N PRO A 108 -7.65 5.67 13.39
CA PRO A 108 -6.79 4.53 13.09
C PRO A 108 -5.56 4.93 12.26
N ALA A 109 -4.41 4.34 12.57
CA ALA A 109 -3.20 4.46 11.74
C ALA A 109 -2.33 3.18 11.81
N PRO A 110 -1.67 2.75 10.72
CA PRO A 110 -1.76 3.33 9.37
C PRO A 110 -3.12 3.03 8.70
N SER A 111 -3.43 3.81 7.68
CA SER A 111 -4.52 3.58 6.72
C SER A 111 -3.92 3.63 5.31
N MET A 112 -4.53 2.94 4.35
CA MET A 112 -4.09 2.98 2.97
C MET A 112 -4.45 4.33 2.34
N ALA A 113 -3.52 4.96 1.62
CA ALA A 113 -3.80 6.19 0.88
C ALA A 113 -4.80 5.90 -0.26
N ALA A 114 -5.74 6.81 -0.52
CA ALA A 114 -6.73 6.63 -1.58
C ALA A 114 -6.03 6.55 -2.95
N PHE A 115 -4.98 7.35 -3.17
CA PHE A 115 -4.16 7.32 -4.40
C PHE A 115 -3.28 6.07 -4.57
N SER A 116 -3.17 5.20 -3.56
CA SER A 116 -2.26 4.04 -3.63
C SER A 116 -2.67 3.08 -4.74
N SER A 117 -1.73 2.68 -5.60
CA SER A 117 -1.97 1.67 -6.63
C SER A 117 -2.40 0.34 -6.01
N ARG A 118 -3.40 -0.30 -6.59
CA ARG A 118 -3.98 -1.55 -6.09
C ARG A 118 -3.67 -2.71 -7.03
N GLY A 119 -3.63 -3.91 -6.47
CA GLY A 119 -3.71 -5.16 -7.23
C GLY A 119 -5.13 -5.45 -7.75
N PRO A 120 -5.34 -6.58 -8.43
CA PRO A 120 -4.35 -7.63 -8.68
C PRO A 120 -3.25 -7.23 -9.68
N ASN A 121 -2.16 -7.99 -9.71
CA ASN A 121 -1.13 -7.85 -10.73
C ASN A 121 -1.68 -8.28 -12.09
N ILE A 122 -1.73 -7.37 -13.07
CA ILE A 122 -2.26 -7.65 -14.41
C ILE A 122 -1.27 -8.37 -15.33
N VAL A 123 0.03 -8.34 -15.01
CA VAL A 123 1.10 -8.94 -15.83
C VAL A 123 1.34 -10.39 -15.41
N THR A 124 1.42 -10.65 -14.11
CA THR A 124 1.60 -11.99 -13.55
C THR A 124 0.71 -12.17 -12.33
N PRO A 125 -0.56 -12.56 -12.54
CA PRO A 125 -1.56 -12.64 -11.47
C PRO A 125 -1.18 -13.58 -10.31
N GLU A 126 -0.29 -14.55 -10.53
CA GLU A 126 0.23 -15.49 -9.52
C GLU A 126 1.15 -14.81 -8.48
N ILE A 127 1.57 -13.57 -8.73
CA ILE A 127 2.35 -12.75 -7.80
C ILE A 127 1.50 -11.61 -7.27
N LEU A 128 1.34 -11.56 -5.94
CA LEU A 128 0.64 -10.46 -5.27
C LEU A 128 1.35 -9.13 -5.53
N LYS A 129 0.58 -8.11 -5.94
CA LYS A 129 1.00 -6.71 -5.93
C LYS A 129 -0.06 -5.83 -5.25
N PRO A 130 0.36 -4.77 -4.52
CA PRO A 130 1.75 -4.46 -4.18
C PRO A 130 2.36 -5.52 -3.25
N ASP A 131 3.68 -5.48 -3.08
CA ASP A 131 4.41 -6.43 -2.22
C ASP A 131 4.14 -6.15 -0.72
N VAL A 132 4.24 -4.88 -0.35
CA VAL A 132 4.18 -4.39 1.03
C VAL A 132 3.81 -2.91 1.01
N THR A 133 3.38 -2.34 2.14
CA THR A 133 3.16 -0.91 2.31
C THR A 133 4.06 -0.30 3.39
N ALA A 134 4.33 0.99 3.27
CA ALA A 134 5.20 1.75 4.16
C ALA A 134 4.73 3.22 4.23
N PRO A 135 5.18 4.01 5.21
CA PRO A 135 4.78 5.42 5.34
C PRO A 135 5.08 6.19 4.06
N GLY A 136 4.06 6.85 3.49
CA GLY A 136 4.18 7.58 2.22
C GLY A 136 3.20 8.73 2.07
N VAL A 137 2.55 9.16 3.16
CA VAL A 137 1.59 10.28 3.15
C VAL A 137 2.10 11.33 4.13
N ASN A 138 2.15 12.58 3.68
CA ASN A 138 2.61 13.75 4.44
C ASN A 138 3.97 13.55 5.08
N ILE A 139 4.91 12.96 4.32
CA ILE A 139 6.27 12.73 4.77
C ILE A 139 7.05 14.03 4.68
N ILE A 140 7.61 14.46 5.81
CA ILE A 140 8.52 15.61 5.89
C ILE A 140 9.91 15.14 5.42
N ALA A 141 10.47 15.82 4.43
CA ALA A 141 11.81 15.54 3.91
C ALA A 141 12.52 16.82 3.47
N ALA A 142 13.84 16.72 3.28
CA ALA A 142 14.67 17.81 2.75
C ALA A 142 14.21 18.21 1.33
N TYR A 143 14.34 19.49 1.03
CA TYR A 143 13.95 20.08 -0.25
C TYR A 143 15.03 21.04 -0.75
N SER A 144 15.20 21.15 -2.07
CA SER A 144 16.40 21.77 -2.66
C SER A 144 16.47 23.29 -2.57
N GLU A 145 15.39 23.96 -2.16
CA GLU A 145 15.25 25.43 -2.22
C GLU A 145 15.44 26.04 -3.63
N GLY A 146 15.58 25.23 -4.68
CA GLY A 146 15.66 25.70 -6.06
C GLY A 146 14.29 26.11 -6.61
N VAL A 147 13.24 25.38 -6.19
CA VAL A 147 11.86 25.57 -6.63
C VAL A 147 10.94 25.89 -5.44
N SER A 148 9.74 26.38 -5.74
CA SER A 148 8.77 26.70 -4.71
C SER A 148 8.09 25.44 -4.17
N PRO A 149 7.53 25.47 -2.95
CA PRO A 149 6.82 24.31 -2.38
C PRO A 149 5.65 23.84 -3.24
N THR A 150 5.11 24.72 -4.08
CA THR A 150 3.98 24.43 -4.96
C THR A 150 4.40 24.01 -6.37
N ASP A 151 5.69 24.08 -6.69
CA ASP A 151 6.25 23.92 -8.03
C ASP A 151 5.65 24.90 -9.08
N MET A 152 5.04 26.00 -8.62
CA MET A 152 4.44 27.00 -9.49
C MET A 152 5.32 28.25 -9.58
N ASN A 153 5.47 28.79 -10.80
CA ASN A 153 6.35 29.92 -11.11
C ASN A 153 6.04 31.22 -10.33
N PHE A 154 4.77 31.45 -9.98
CA PHE A 154 4.36 32.64 -9.23
C PHE A 154 4.67 32.53 -7.73
N ASP A 155 4.82 31.32 -7.19
CA ASP A 155 5.15 31.10 -5.79
C ASP A 155 6.65 31.33 -5.59
N LYS A 156 6.98 32.36 -4.82
CA LYS A 156 8.36 32.76 -4.56
C LYS A 156 8.91 32.21 -3.24
N ARG A 157 8.11 31.47 -2.47
CA ARG A 157 8.56 30.84 -1.22
C ARG A 157 9.68 29.85 -1.52
N ARG A 158 10.60 29.69 -0.57
CA ARG A 158 11.65 28.66 -0.54
C ARG A 158 11.71 28.08 0.86
N VAL A 159 11.83 26.76 0.94
CA VAL A 159 11.82 26.02 2.20
C VAL A 159 12.86 24.90 2.13
N PRO A 160 13.65 24.69 3.20
CA PRO A 160 14.61 23.60 3.26
C PRO A 160 13.96 22.23 3.49
N PHE A 161 12.69 22.21 3.91
CA PHE A 161 11.90 21.00 4.15
C PHE A 161 10.48 21.16 3.64
N ILE A 162 9.90 20.08 3.15
CA ILE A 162 8.52 20.03 2.65
C ILE A 162 7.83 18.73 3.06
N THR A 163 6.50 18.76 3.17
CA THR A 163 5.65 17.58 3.24
C THR A 163 5.21 17.12 1.87
N MET A 164 5.53 15.88 1.51
CA MET A 164 5.07 15.25 0.25
C MET A 164 4.43 13.89 0.50
N SER A 165 3.61 13.45 -0.46
CA SER A 165 2.95 12.15 -0.44
C SER A 165 3.22 11.41 -1.74
N GLY A 166 3.37 10.09 -1.66
CA GLY A 166 3.57 9.22 -2.81
C GLY A 166 4.32 7.94 -2.45
N THR A 167 4.27 6.96 -3.35
CA THR A 167 5.12 5.76 -3.26
C THR A 167 6.61 6.12 -3.32
N SER A 168 6.97 7.21 -3.99
CA SER A 168 8.31 7.81 -3.97
C SER A 168 8.77 8.23 -2.58
N MET A 169 7.85 8.51 -1.64
CA MET A 169 8.17 8.81 -0.25
C MET A 169 8.18 7.55 0.61
N SER A 170 7.42 6.51 0.25
CA SER A 170 7.55 5.18 0.85
C SER A 170 8.87 4.48 0.49
N CYS A 171 9.37 4.70 -0.73
CA CYS A 171 10.62 4.11 -1.22
C CYS A 171 11.82 4.37 -0.30
N PRO A 172 12.18 5.62 0.08
CA PRO A 172 13.31 5.89 0.96
C PRO A 172 13.10 5.34 2.38
N HIS A 173 11.87 5.25 2.89
CA HIS A 173 11.62 4.56 4.16
C HIS A 173 11.99 3.07 4.07
N VAL A 174 11.56 2.38 3.01
CA VAL A 174 11.93 0.98 2.80
C VAL A 174 13.44 0.85 2.57
N ALA A 175 14.04 1.72 1.77
CA ALA A 175 15.49 1.71 1.51
C ALA A 175 16.32 1.91 2.79
N GLY A 176 15.92 2.84 3.66
CA GLY A 176 16.57 3.04 4.96
C GLY A 176 16.48 1.80 5.86
N VAL A 177 15.31 1.14 5.89
CA VAL A 177 15.14 -0.12 6.62
C VAL A 177 16.00 -1.23 6.03
N VAL A 178 16.07 -1.34 4.70
CA VAL A 178 16.95 -2.30 4.02
C VAL A 178 18.42 -2.04 4.38
N GLY A 179 18.85 -0.78 4.42
CA GLY A 179 20.20 -0.40 4.85
C GLY A 179 20.50 -0.86 6.27
N LEU A 180 19.60 -0.59 7.22
CA LEU A 180 19.73 -1.04 8.61
C LEU A 180 19.78 -2.57 8.73
N LEU A 181 18.92 -3.28 7.98
CA LEU A 181 18.93 -4.74 7.96
C LEU A 181 20.23 -5.29 7.37
N LYS A 182 20.77 -4.67 6.32
CA LYS A 182 22.05 -5.07 5.72
C LYS A 182 23.24 -4.80 6.65
N THR A 183 23.17 -3.76 7.49
CA THR A 183 24.17 -3.53 8.54
C THR A 183 24.12 -4.62 9.62
N LEU A 184 22.91 -5.04 10.03
CA LEU A 184 22.75 -6.09 11.03
C LEU A 184 23.06 -7.49 10.49
N HIS A 185 22.76 -7.73 9.21
CA HIS A 185 22.95 -9.01 8.52
C HIS A 185 23.71 -8.82 7.19
N PRO A 186 25.05 -8.62 7.24
CA PRO A 186 25.85 -8.35 6.05
C PRO A 186 25.84 -9.49 5.01
N ASP A 187 25.53 -10.71 5.43
CA ASP A 187 25.43 -11.92 4.61
C ASP A 187 24.07 -12.09 3.92
N TRP A 188 23.02 -11.38 4.37
CA TRP A 188 21.69 -11.53 3.76
C TRP A 188 21.64 -11.01 2.32
N SER A 189 21.08 -11.83 1.44
CA SER A 189 20.79 -11.45 0.06
C SER A 189 19.61 -10.47 -0.01
N PRO A 190 19.44 -9.74 -1.13
CA PRO A 190 18.25 -8.91 -1.34
C PRO A 190 16.93 -9.68 -1.22
N THR A 191 16.90 -10.96 -1.60
CA THR A 191 15.71 -11.82 -1.52
C THR A 191 15.39 -12.21 -0.09
N VAL A 192 16.40 -12.52 0.73
CA VAL A 192 16.26 -12.75 2.18
C VAL A 192 15.72 -11.49 2.87
N ILE A 193 16.31 -10.32 2.61
CA ILE A 193 15.84 -9.04 3.20
C ILE A 193 14.38 -8.75 2.78
N LYS A 194 14.08 -8.92 1.49
CA LYS A 194 12.71 -8.77 0.97
C LYS A 194 11.75 -9.69 1.71
N SER A 195 12.07 -10.97 1.86
CA SER A 195 11.25 -11.92 2.61
C SER A 195 11.07 -11.53 4.07
N ALA A 196 12.13 -11.09 4.75
CA ALA A 196 12.04 -10.65 6.14
C ALA A 196 11.06 -9.49 6.31
N LEU A 197 11.06 -8.52 5.39
CA LEU A 197 10.11 -7.40 5.39
C LEU A 197 8.67 -7.84 5.16
N LEU A 198 8.46 -8.73 4.18
CA LEU A 198 7.14 -9.22 3.79
C LEU A 198 6.50 -10.05 4.90
N THR A 199 7.24 -11.02 5.42
CA THR A 199 6.72 -12.03 6.35
C THR A 199 6.45 -11.48 7.75
N THR A 200 7.07 -10.35 8.10
CA THR A 200 6.92 -9.71 9.42
C THR A 200 6.01 -8.49 9.40
N ALA A 201 5.52 -8.08 8.23
CA ALA A 201 4.60 -6.97 8.06
C ALA A 201 3.28 -7.20 8.82
N ARG A 202 2.63 -6.10 9.26
CA ARG A 202 1.32 -6.16 9.95
C ARG A 202 0.19 -5.75 9.02
N THR A 203 -0.97 -6.37 9.19
CA THR A 203 -2.21 -6.04 8.46
C THR A 203 -3.23 -5.31 9.34
N ARG A 204 -2.80 -4.89 10.54
CA ARG A 204 -3.63 -4.24 11.56
C ARG A 204 -3.11 -2.84 11.85
N ASP A 205 -4.02 -1.93 12.14
CA ASP A 205 -3.72 -0.59 12.61
C ASP A 205 -3.36 -0.57 14.11
N ASN A 206 -3.11 0.63 14.64
CA ASN A 206 -2.82 0.90 16.03
C ASN A 206 -4.03 0.81 16.99
N THR A 207 -5.21 0.43 16.49
CA THR A 207 -6.40 0.05 17.27
C THR A 207 -6.54 -1.46 17.40
N GLY A 208 -5.67 -2.24 16.75
CA GLY A 208 -5.72 -3.69 16.71
C GLY A 208 -6.74 -4.25 15.72
N LYS A 209 -7.40 -3.39 14.94
CA LYS A 209 -8.36 -3.75 13.89
C LYS A 209 -7.65 -3.87 12.53
N PRO A 210 -8.28 -4.48 11.52
CA PRO A 210 -7.75 -4.45 10.16
C PRO A 210 -7.44 -3.01 9.72
N MET A 211 -6.34 -2.83 8.99
CA MET A 211 -6.06 -1.53 8.36
C MET A 211 -7.21 -1.13 7.45
N LEU A 212 -7.56 0.16 7.47
CA LEU A 212 -8.62 0.70 6.62
C LEU A 212 -8.07 1.13 5.26
N ASP A 213 -8.98 1.19 4.30
CA ASP A 213 -8.79 1.83 3.01
C ASP A 213 -9.25 3.30 3.09
N GLY A 214 -8.34 4.25 2.90
CA GLY A 214 -8.64 5.67 2.99
C GLY A 214 -9.59 6.18 1.91
N GLY A 215 -9.78 5.45 0.81
CA GLY A 215 -10.72 5.85 -0.26
C GLY A 215 -12.19 5.61 0.10
N ASN A 216 -12.51 4.62 0.93
CA ASN A 216 -13.90 4.23 1.20
C ASN A 216 -14.17 3.73 2.63
N ASN A 217 -13.19 3.81 3.53
CA ASN A 217 -13.27 3.32 4.92
C ASN A 217 -13.54 1.81 5.10
N ALA A 218 -13.52 1.02 4.03
CA ALA A 218 -13.63 -0.42 4.15
C ALA A 218 -12.33 -1.02 4.74
N ASN A 219 -12.41 -2.28 5.18
CA ASN A 219 -11.20 -3.03 5.50
C ASN A 219 -10.32 -3.15 4.25
N ALA A 220 -9.09 -2.67 4.33
CA ALA A 220 -8.11 -2.87 3.28
C ALA A 220 -7.84 -4.36 3.08
N THR A 221 -7.55 -4.75 1.84
CA THR A 221 -7.25 -6.13 1.47
C THR A 221 -5.77 -6.28 1.11
N PRO A 222 -5.26 -7.51 0.95
CA PRO A 222 -3.94 -7.75 0.38
C PRO A 222 -3.69 -7.09 -0.97
N PHE A 223 -4.72 -6.81 -1.78
CA PHE A 223 -4.55 -6.01 -3.01
C PHE A 223 -4.25 -4.52 -2.74
N ALA A 224 -4.46 -4.05 -1.52
CA ALA A 224 -4.07 -2.71 -1.09
C ALA A 224 -2.70 -2.72 -0.41
N TYR A 225 -2.51 -3.53 0.63
CA TYR A 225 -1.32 -3.45 1.49
C TYR A 225 -0.25 -4.52 1.19
N GLY A 226 -0.49 -5.43 0.24
CA GLY A 226 0.38 -6.58 -0.01
C GLY A 226 0.44 -7.52 1.18
N SER A 227 1.65 -7.70 1.74
CA SER A 227 1.85 -8.45 2.99
C SER A 227 1.46 -7.66 4.25
N GLY A 228 1.36 -6.33 4.14
CA GLY A 228 1.01 -5.43 5.23
C GLY A 228 1.95 -4.23 5.32
N HIS A 229 1.82 -3.46 6.40
CA HIS A 229 2.73 -2.37 6.74
C HIS A 229 4.04 -2.90 7.35
N ILE A 230 5.18 -2.44 6.85
CA ILE A 230 6.52 -2.86 7.32
C ILE A 230 6.72 -2.67 8.83
N ARG A 231 7.56 -3.55 9.42
CA ARG A 231 7.94 -3.53 10.84
C ARG A 231 9.45 -3.78 10.99
N PRO A 232 10.30 -2.75 10.97
CA PRO A 232 11.75 -2.90 10.97
C PRO A 232 12.28 -3.81 12.09
N ASN A 233 11.84 -3.57 13.33
CA ASN A 233 12.27 -4.35 14.50
C ASN A 233 11.78 -5.81 14.50
N ARG A 234 10.82 -6.19 13.65
CA ARG A 234 10.49 -7.61 13.46
C ARG A 234 11.24 -8.21 12.28
N ALA A 235 11.49 -7.42 11.25
CA ALA A 235 12.28 -7.84 10.10
C ALA A 235 13.76 -8.09 10.44
N MET A 236 14.27 -7.54 11.55
CA MET A 236 15.64 -7.81 12.03
C MET A 236 15.86 -9.24 12.53
N ASP A 237 14.79 -9.94 12.92
CA ASP A 237 14.85 -11.33 13.41
C ASP A 237 13.55 -12.05 12.99
N PRO A 238 13.43 -12.40 11.69
CA PRO A 238 12.20 -12.96 11.14
C PRO A 238 12.03 -14.44 11.50
N GLY A 239 13.08 -15.13 11.95
CA GLY A 239 13.10 -16.58 12.16
C GLY A 239 13.25 -17.36 10.86
N LEU A 240 12.24 -17.31 9.98
CA LEU A 240 12.27 -17.94 8.66
C LEU A 240 12.12 -16.93 7.52
N VAL A 241 12.70 -17.26 6.37
CA VAL A 241 12.57 -16.48 5.12
C VAL A 241 12.33 -17.41 3.93
N TYR A 242 11.68 -16.88 2.89
CA TYR A 242 11.62 -17.49 1.57
C TYR A 242 12.77 -16.93 0.75
N ASP A 243 13.86 -17.69 0.68
CA ASP A 243 15.05 -17.33 -0.09
C ASP A 243 14.82 -17.72 -1.56
N LEU A 244 14.78 -16.71 -2.44
CA LEU A 244 14.71 -16.90 -3.88
C LEU A 244 16.12 -16.85 -4.44
N THR A 245 16.47 -17.84 -5.24
CA THR A 245 17.74 -17.93 -5.94
C THR A 245 17.63 -17.39 -7.37
N ASN A 246 18.77 -17.20 -8.04
CA ASN A 246 18.78 -16.85 -9.45
C ASN A 246 18.05 -17.92 -10.30
N ASN A 247 18.21 -19.20 -9.99
CA ASN A 247 17.52 -20.27 -10.70
C ASN A 247 15.99 -20.22 -10.53
N ASP A 248 15.48 -19.77 -9.38
CA ASP A 248 14.04 -19.56 -9.21
C ASP A 248 13.51 -18.46 -10.15
N TYR A 249 14.28 -17.39 -10.37
CA TYR A 249 13.94 -16.35 -11.35
C TYR A 249 14.07 -16.85 -12.79
N LEU A 250 15.08 -17.64 -13.11
CA LEU A 250 15.23 -18.21 -14.46
C LEU A 250 14.08 -19.19 -14.77
N ASN A 251 13.69 -20.02 -13.80
CA ASN A 251 12.49 -20.86 -13.90
C ASN A 251 11.21 -20.04 -14.11
N PHE A 252 11.07 -18.93 -13.39
CA PHE A 252 9.95 -18.01 -13.58
C PHE A 252 9.91 -17.45 -15.02
N LEU A 253 11.06 -17.08 -15.59
CA LEU A 253 11.15 -16.61 -16.97
C LEU A 253 10.80 -17.71 -17.98
N CYS A 254 11.26 -18.95 -17.74
CA CYS A 254 10.88 -20.11 -18.57
C CYS A 254 9.35 -20.27 -18.64
N VAL A 255 8.66 -20.22 -17.50
CA VAL A 255 7.18 -20.30 -17.48
C VAL A 255 6.52 -19.08 -18.14
N SER A 256 7.19 -17.93 -18.11
CA SER A 256 6.74 -16.71 -18.79
C SER A 256 6.97 -16.73 -20.32
N GLY A 257 7.48 -17.83 -20.87
CA GLY A 257 7.69 -18.02 -22.31
C GLY A 257 9.08 -17.65 -22.83
N TYR A 258 10.03 -17.34 -21.94
CA TYR A 258 11.42 -17.14 -22.34
C TYR A 258 12.06 -18.49 -22.65
N ASN A 259 12.65 -18.60 -23.85
CA ASN A 259 13.41 -19.78 -24.22
C ASN A 259 14.88 -19.65 -23.77
N GLN A 260 15.60 -20.75 -23.93
CA GLN A 260 17.00 -20.84 -23.53
C GLN A 260 17.89 -19.79 -24.19
N SER A 261 17.78 -19.57 -25.51
CA SER A 261 18.63 -18.60 -26.20
C SER A 261 18.37 -17.17 -25.74
N GLN A 262 17.12 -16.85 -25.37
CA GLN A 262 16.79 -15.55 -24.79
C GLN A 262 17.37 -15.37 -23.39
N ILE A 263 17.31 -16.41 -22.55
CA ILE A 263 17.85 -16.36 -21.19
C ILE A 263 19.38 -16.19 -21.21
N GLU A 264 20.07 -16.94 -22.07
CA GLU A 264 21.53 -16.89 -22.21
C GLU A 264 22.06 -15.49 -22.57
N MET A 265 21.25 -14.64 -23.22
CA MET A 265 21.66 -13.27 -23.57
C MET A 265 21.97 -12.40 -22.34
N PHE A 266 21.39 -12.70 -21.17
CA PHE A 266 21.55 -11.87 -19.96
C PHE A 266 21.92 -12.64 -18.70
N SER A 267 21.75 -13.97 -18.67
CA SER A 267 22.11 -14.79 -17.49
C SER A 267 23.62 -14.93 -17.30
N GLY A 268 24.41 -14.75 -18.37
CA GLY A 268 25.87 -14.99 -18.37
C GLY A 268 26.27 -16.46 -18.22
N ALA A 269 25.30 -17.37 -18.15
CA ALA A 269 25.52 -18.80 -17.98
C ALA A 269 24.44 -19.60 -18.73
N HIS A 270 24.84 -20.76 -19.24
CA HIS A 270 23.93 -21.71 -19.86
C HIS A 270 22.85 -22.15 -18.86
N TYR A 271 21.59 -21.98 -19.23
CA TYR A 271 20.46 -22.38 -18.40
C TYR A 271 19.41 -23.11 -19.23
N ARG A 272 19.15 -24.37 -18.87
CA ARG A 272 18.10 -25.17 -19.49
C ARG A 272 16.83 -25.07 -18.64
N CYS A 273 15.75 -24.60 -19.26
CA CYS A 273 14.43 -24.63 -18.64
C CYS A 273 14.04 -26.08 -18.26
N PRO A 274 13.59 -26.33 -17.01
CA PRO A 274 13.06 -27.64 -16.65
C PRO A 274 11.85 -28.03 -17.51
N ASP A 275 11.68 -29.33 -17.75
CA ASP A 275 10.59 -29.85 -18.58
C ASP A 275 9.21 -29.65 -17.94
N ILE A 276 9.15 -29.64 -16.59
CA ILE A 276 7.94 -29.40 -15.81
C ILE A 276 8.24 -28.28 -14.82
N ILE A 277 7.53 -27.16 -14.93
CA ILE A 277 7.64 -26.03 -14.01
C ILE A 277 6.23 -25.56 -13.65
N ASN A 278 5.96 -25.44 -12.35
CA ASN A 278 4.72 -24.88 -11.84
C ASN A 278 4.99 -23.47 -11.32
N ILE A 279 4.36 -22.45 -11.91
CA ILE A 279 4.47 -21.05 -11.49
C ILE A 279 4.05 -20.86 -10.02
N LEU A 280 3.12 -21.68 -9.51
CA LEU A 280 2.70 -21.61 -8.11
C LEU A 280 3.78 -22.06 -7.12
N ASP A 281 4.82 -22.76 -7.59
CA ASP A 281 5.98 -23.17 -6.79
C ASP A 281 7.09 -22.11 -6.76
N PHE A 282 6.94 -21.01 -7.50
CA PHE A 282 7.85 -19.86 -7.40
C PHE A 282 7.91 -19.40 -5.95
N ASN A 283 9.08 -19.47 -5.31
CA ASN A 283 9.25 -19.39 -3.85
C ASN A 283 9.08 -17.98 -3.26
N TYR A 284 8.04 -17.26 -3.68
CA TYR A 284 7.70 -15.93 -3.21
C TYR A 284 7.11 -15.98 -1.79
N PRO A 285 7.27 -14.94 -0.95
CA PRO A 285 6.69 -14.95 0.40
C PRO A 285 5.17 -14.96 0.45
N THR A 286 4.50 -14.46 -0.58
CA THR A 286 3.04 -14.51 -0.71
C THR A 286 2.63 -15.54 -1.76
N ILE A 287 1.40 -16.03 -1.63
CA ILE A 287 0.83 -17.09 -2.46
C ILE A 287 -0.42 -16.52 -3.10
N THR A 288 -0.46 -16.44 -4.43
CA THR A 288 -1.65 -16.03 -5.16
C THR A 288 -2.04 -17.10 -6.16
N ILE A 289 -3.29 -17.57 -6.06
CA ILE A 289 -3.92 -18.52 -6.98
C ILE A 289 -5.00 -17.72 -7.72
N PRO A 290 -4.74 -17.24 -8.95
CA PRO A 290 -5.62 -16.28 -9.62
C PRO A 290 -7.01 -16.84 -9.94
N LYS A 291 -7.06 -18.15 -10.24
CA LYS A 291 -8.27 -18.92 -10.51
C LYS A 291 -8.11 -20.29 -9.86
N LEU A 292 -9.11 -20.74 -9.11
CA LEU A 292 -9.13 -22.06 -8.51
C LEU A 292 -10.33 -22.87 -9.03
N TYR A 293 -10.02 -24.03 -9.60
CA TYR A 293 -10.99 -25.03 -10.06
C TYR A 293 -10.78 -26.32 -9.27
N GLY A 294 -11.76 -26.72 -8.45
CA GLY A 294 -11.62 -27.91 -7.60
C GLY A 294 -10.50 -27.76 -6.56
N SER A 295 -9.32 -28.30 -6.84
CA SER A 295 -8.18 -28.31 -5.92
C SER A 295 -6.85 -28.03 -6.63
N VAL A 296 -5.94 -27.36 -5.93
CA VAL A 296 -4.55 -27.13 -6.38
C VAL A 296 -3.57 -27.38 -5.25
N SER A 297 -2.44 -27.98 -5.57
CA SER A 297 -1.30 -28.08 -4.66
C SER A 297 -0.10 -27.29 -5.18
N LEU A 298 0.66 -26.70 -4.26
CA LEU A 298 1.91 -26.01 -4.53
C LEU A 298 2.92 -26.29 -3.42
N THR A 299 4.19 -26.14 -3.72
CA THR A 299 5.30 -26.34 -2.79
C THR A 299 6.04 -25.04 -2.58
N ARG A 300 6.36 -24.73 -1.32
CA ARG A 300 7.23 -23.60 -0.96
C ARG A 300 8.33 -24.08 -0.03
N ARG A 301 9.41 -23.30 0.04
CA ARG A 301 10.58 -23.59 0.86
C ARG A 301 10.87 -22.41 1.76
N VAL A 302 11.18 -22.70 3.00
CA VAL A 302 11.61 -21.71 3.98
C VAL A 302 12.98 -22.07 4.50
N LYS A 303 13.80 -21.04 4.67
CA LYS A 303 15.16 -21.08 5.20
C LYS A 303 15.17 -20.52 6.60
N ASN A 304 15.82 -21.23 7.52
CA ASN A 304 16.03 -20.73 8.87
C ASN A 304 17.15 -19.69 8.88
N VAL A 305 16.86 -18.49 9.36
CA VAL A 305 17.84 -17.40 9.58
C VAL A 305 17.91 -16.96 11.03
N GLY A 306 17.15 -17.62 11.91
CA GLY A 306 17.19 -17.44 13.36
C GLY A 306 17.80 -18.63 14.09
N SER A 307 17.78 -18.58 15.42
CA SER A 307 18.18 -19.71 16.25
C SER A 307 17.44 -21.00 15.88
N PRO A 308 18.02 -22.19 16.13
CA PRO A 308 17.32 -23.47 15.97
C PRO A 308 15.95 -23.44 16.65
N GLY A 309 14.96 -24.07 16.02
CA GLY A 309 13.57 -23.92 16.46
C GLY A 309 12.62 -24.87 15.74
N THR A 310 11.47 -25.11 16.37
CA THR A 310 10.37 -25.90 15.79
C THR A 310 9.20 -24.99 15.50
N TYR A 311 8.85 -24.87 14.23
CA TYR A 311 7.79 -24.01 13.73
C TYR A 311 6.55 -24.83 13.44
N THR A 312 5.41 -24.43 14.01
CA THR A 312 4.10 -25.02 13.71
C THR A 312 3.31 -24.08 12.80
N ALA A 313 2.71 -24.63 11.75
CA ALA A 313 1.86 -23.87 10.84
C ALA A 313 0.49 -23.58 11.46
N ARG A 314 0.02 -22.34 11.28
CA ARG A 314 -1.35 -21.91 11.59
C ARG A 314 -1.97 -21.34 10.33
N LEU A 315 -3.15 -21.82 9.97
CA LEU A 315 -3.86 -21.42 8.76
C LEU A 315 -5.01 -20.46 9.10
N LYS A 316 -5.11 -19.37 8.34
CA LYS A 316 -6.31 -18.53 8.25
C LYS A 316 -7.06 -18.97 7.00
N VAL A 317 -8.08 -19.79 7.18
CA VAL A 317 -8.90 -20.34 6.08
C VAL A 317 -10.10 -19.42 5.86
N PRO A 318 -10.25 -18.84 4.65
CA PRO A 318 -11.43 -18.04 4.35
C PRO A 318 -12.65 -18.93 4.04
N VAL A 319 -13.84 -18.32 4.11
CA VAL A 319 -15.09 -19.01 3.76
C VAL A 319 -15.05 -19.51 2.32
N GLY A 320 -15.51 -20.74 2.11
CA GLY A 320 -15.64 -21.38 0.79
C GLY A 320 -14.41 -22.16 0.34
N LEU A 321 -13.35 -22.21 1.14
CA LEU A 321 -12.14 -22.99 0.87
C LEU A 321 -11.81 -23.96 2.01
N SER A 322 -11.06 -25.02 1.69
CA SER A 322 -10.22 -25.75 2.61
C SER A 322 -8.75 -25.45 2.27
N ILE A 323 -7.91 -25.32 3.29
CA ILE A 323 -6.46 -25.17 3.11
C ILE A 323 -5.80 -26.19 4.04
N SER A 324 -4.86 -26.96 3.52
CA SER A 324 -4.03 -27.89 4.29
C SER A 324 -2.55 -27.69 3.97
N VAL A 325 -1.69 -28.07 4.91
CA VAL A 325 -0.23 -27.92 4.80
C VAL A 325 0.47 -29.18 5.31
N GLU A 326 1.45 -29.66 4.54
CA GLU A 326 2.20 -30.87 4.84
C GLU A 326 3.71 -30.68 4.56
N PRO A 327 4.60 -30.95 5.54
CA PRO A 327 4.27 -31.19 6.96
C PRO A 327 3.72 -29.90 7.59
N ASN A 328 2.95 -30.04 8.68
CA ASN A 328 2.45 -28.89 9.46
C ASN A 328 3.41 -28.43 10.56
N VAL A 329 4.53 -29.14 10.74
CA VAL A 329 5.61 -28.82 11.68
C VAL A 329 6.95 -28.92 10.96
N LEU A 330 7.76 -27.87 11.09
CA LEU A 330 9.13 -27.82 10.55
C LEU A 330 10.10 -27.58 11.70
N LYS A 331 10.96 -28.56 11.96
CA LYS A 331 12.05 -28.45 12.94
C LYS A 331 13.35 -28.10 12.24
N PHE A 332 14.05 -27.07 12.68
CA PHE A 332 15.37 -26.66 12.15
C PHE A 332 16.41 -26.80 13.26
N ASP A 333 17.48 -27.53 12.99
CA ASP A 333 18.54 -27.80 13.96
C ASP A 333 19.70 -26.79 13.83
N ASN A 334 19.88 -26.20 12.64
CA ASN A 334 20.91 -25.21 12.34
C ASN A 334 20.38 -23.98 11.60
N ILE A 335 21.14 -22.88 11.67
CA ILE A 335 20.95 -21.71 10.80
C ILE A 335 21.30 -22.11 9.36
N GLY A 336 20.52 -21.65 8.38
CA GLY A 336 20.73 -21.91 6.97
C GLY A 336 20.05 -23.17 6.44
N GLU A 337 19.51 -24.03 7.32
CA GLU A 337 18.69 -25.17 6.90
C GLU A 337 17.45 -24.71 6.14
N GLU A 338 17.15 -25.40 5.04
CA GLU A 338 15.94 -25.20 4.24
C GLU A 338 15.01 -26.39 4.35
N LYS A 339 13.71 -26.12 4.50
CA LYS A 339 12.68 -27.16 4.47
C LYS A 339 11.51 -26.74 3.60
N SER A 340 10.99 -27.73 2.89
CA SER A 340 9.84 -27.58 2.02
C SER A 340 8.54 -27.89 2.76
N PHE A 341 7.46 -27.26 2.34
CA PHE A 341 6.10 -27.65 2.68
C PHE A 341 5.22 -27.60 1.43
N LYS A 342 4.26 -28.51 1.36
CA LYS A 342 3.20 -28.56 0.36
C LYS A 342 1.95 -27.91 0.96
N LEU A 343 1.41 -26.93 0.25
CA LEU A 343 0.11 -26.32 0.55
C LEU A 343 -0.91 -26.85 -0.46
N THR A 344 -2.06 -27.31 0.02
CA THR A 344 -3.19 -27.68 -0.84
C THR A 344 -4.37 -26.77 -0.53
N VAL A 345 -5.00 -26.25 -1.59
CA VAL A 345 -6.16 -25.37 -1.49
C VAL A 345 -7.28 -25.97 -2.35
N GLU A 346 -8.44 -26.17 -1.75
CA GLU A 346 -9.59 -26.80 -2.40
C GLU A 346 -10.87 -25.99 -2.16
N VAL A 347 -11.74 -26.00 -3.16
CA VAL A 347 -13.04 -25.33 -3.14
C VAL A 347 -14.03 -26.18 -2.33
N THR A 348 -14.58 -25.61 -1.26
CA THR A 348 -15.66 -26.24 -0.50
C THR A 348 -17.04 -25.65 -0.81
N ARG A 349 -17.08 -24.38 -1.27
CA ARG A 349 -18.30 -23.73 -1.77
C ARG A 349 -17.97 -22.85 -2.98
N PRO A 350 -18.52 -23.13 -4.17
CA PRO A 350 -18.29 -22.31 -5.35
C PRO A 350 -18.98 -20.95 -5.26
N GLY A 351 -18.53 -19.98 -6.07
CA GLY A 351 -19.20 -18.68 -6.24
C GLY A 351 -18.56 -17.49 -5.53
N VAL A 352 -17.41 -17.66 -4.88
CA VAL A 352 -16.67 -16.56 -4.25
C VAL A 352 -15.74 -15.90 -5.28
N ALA A 353 -15.88 -14.57 -5.47
CA ALA A 353 -15.10 -13.82 -6.46
C ALA A 353 -13.59 -13.83 -6.15
N THR A 354 -13.19 -13.29 -5.00
CA THR A 354 -11.81 -13.32 -4.51
C THR A 354 -11.82 -13.40 -2.99
N THR A 355 -10.94 -14.21 -2.42
CA THR A 355 -10.87 -14.40 -0.97
C THR A 355 -9.42 -14.40 -0.46
N PHE A 356 -9.26 -14.10 0.83
CA PHE A 356 -7.98 -13.81 1.46
C PHE A 356 -7.76 -14.67 2.71
N GLY A 357 -6.85 -15.63 2.59
CA GLY A 357 -6.37 -16.47 3.67
C GLY A 357 -4.94 -16.13 4.09
N GLY A 358 -4.31 -17.07 4.78
CA GLY A 358 -2.89 -16.96 5.09
C GLY A 358 -2.36 -18.18 5.82
N ILE A 359 -1.04 -18.32 5.81
CA ILE A 359 -0.30 -19.26 6.64
C ILE A 359 0.66 -18.48 7.54
N THR A 360 0.79 -18.92 8.79
CA THR A 360 1.75 -18.38 9.74
C THR A 360 2.55 -19.51 10.36
N TRP A 361 3.86 -19.50 10.16
CA TRP A 361 4.77 -20.37 10.89
C TRP A 361 5.17 -19.69 12.20
N SER A 362 5.08 -20.41 13.32
CA SER A 362 5.47 -19.88 14.62
C SER A 362 6.18 -20.93 15.48
N ASP A 363 7.24 -20.49 16.14
CA ASP A 363 8.01 -21.23 17.15
C ASP A 363 7.73 -20.70 18.58
N GLY A 364 6.71 -19.85 18.74
CA GLY A 364 6.39 -19.16 20.00
C GLY A 364 7.02 -17.78 20.15
N LYS A 365 8.13 -17.48 19.44
CA LYS A 365 8.81 -16.16 19.45
C LYS A 365 8.56 -15.40 18.15
N HIS A 366 8.81 -16.07 17.04
CA HIS A 366 8.66 -15.57 15.68
C HIS A 366 7.26 -15.89 15.12
N GLN A 367 6.83 -15.05 14.18
CA GLN A 367 5.59 -15.25 13.42
C GLN A 367 5.87 -14.89 11.97
N VAL A 368 6.06 -15.90 11.14
CA VAL A 368 6.41 -15.78 9.73
C VAL A 368 5.14 -15.92 8.91
N ARG A 369 4.61 -14.80 8.43
CA ARG A 369 3.28 -14.73 7.83
C ARG A 369 3.35 -14.68 6.31
N SER A 370 2.51 -15.45 5.64
CA SER A 370 2.32 -15.37 4.19
C SER A 370 0.85 -15.15 3.90
N GLN A 371 0.55 -14.11 3.11
CA GLN A 371 -0.81 -13.90 2.59
C GLN A 371 -1.11 -14.96 1.52
N ILE A 372 -2.31 -15.53 1.57
CA ILE A 372 -2.84 -16.41 0.53
C ILE A 372 -4.00 -15.68 -0.12
N VAL A 373 -3.92 -15.44 -1.42
CA VAL A 373 -4.99 -14.82 -2.21
C VAL A 373 -5.51 -15.86 -3.20
N VAL A 374 -6.82 -16.06 -3.22
CA VAL A 374 -7.46 -17.02 -4.15
C VAL A 374 -8.56 -16.29 -4.90
N GLY A 375 -8.41 -16.18 -6.22
CA GLY A 375 -9.40 -15.60 -7.12
C GLY A 375 -10.23 -16.66 -7.82
N GLY A 376 -11.39 -16.24 -8.36
CA GLY A 376 -12.22 -16.99 -9.29
C GLY A 376 -12.58 -18.39 -8.82
N VAL A 377 -13.16 -18.53 -7.61
CA VAL A 377 -13.51 -19.83 -7.02
C VAL A 377 -14.66 -20.47 -7.80
N ARG A 378 -14.34 -21.40 -8.69
CA ARG A 378 -15.31 -22.21 -9.45
C ARG A 378 -15.18 -23.67 -9.00
N GLY A 379 -16.34 -24.28 -8.74
CA GLY A 379 -16.46 -25.66 -8.27
C GLY A 379 -16.13 -26.69 -9.33
#